data_AF-A0A3D1T6L5-F1
#
_entry.id   AF-A0A3D1T6L5-F1
#
_cell.length_a   1.000
_cell.length_b   1.000
_cell.length_c   1.000
_cell.angle_alpha   90.00
_cell.angle_beta   90.00
_cell.angle_gamma   90.00
#
_symmetry.space_group_name_H-M   'P 1'
#
loop_
_entity.id
_entity.type
_entity.pdbx_description
1 polymer ?
#
loop_
_entity_poly.entity_id
_entity_poly.type
_entity_poly.pdbx_seq_one_letter_code
_entity_poly.pdbx_strand_id
1 'polypeptide(L)' 'THIPEYTQINGIWLINPGSISSAGSYGKPSFAVVEIKDGQIDVQLQILGSSAD' A
#
# COMPACT_ATOMS: atom_id res chain seq x y z
N THR A 1 5.91 -5.11 -7.29
CA THR A 1 5.43 -4.97 -8.68
C THR A 1 5.23 -3.53 -9.10
N HIS A 2 5.54 -2.54 -8.24
CA HIS A 2 5.12 -1.14 -8.39
C HIS A 2 3.60 -0.90 -8.35
N ILE A 3 2.80 -1.95 -8.19
CA ILE A 3 1.35 -1.88 -8.00
C ILE A 3 1.09 -2.04 -6.49
N PRO A 4 0.36 -1.12 -5.85
CA PRO A 4 0.05 -1.22 -4.43
C PRO A 4 -0.97 -2.35 -4.19
N GLU A 5 -0.60 -3.29 -3.35
CA GLU A 5 -1.42 -4.47 -3.02
C GLU A 5 -1.01 -5.02 -1.64
N TYR A 6 -1.95 -5.63 -0.94
CA TYR A 6 -1.64 -6.39 0.27
C TYR A 6 -2.53 -7.62 0.38
N THR A 7 -2.05 -8.61 1.12
CA THR A 7 -2.83 -9.80 1.49
C THR A 7 -2.34 -10.35 2.82
N GLN A 8 -3.09 -11.31 3.38
CA GLN A 8 -2.70 -12.04 4.57
C GLN A 8 -2.71 -13.54 4.29
N ILE A 9 -1.61 -14.22 4.61
CA ILE A 9 -1.45 -15.67 4.45
C ILE A 9 -0.99 -16.26 5.78
N ASN A 10 -1.78 -17.14 6.38
CA ASN A 10 -1.46 -17.80 7.66
C ASN A 10 -1.07 -16.81 8.78
N GLY A 11 -1.76 -15.68 8.87
CA GLY A 11 -1.47 -14.63 9.85
C GLY A 11 -0.33 -13.69 9.48
N ILE A 12 0.43 -13.96 8.40
CA ILE A 12 1.52 -13.11 7.92
C ILE A 12 0.98 -12.12 6.89
N TRP A 13 1.26 -10.84 7.10
CA TRP A 13 0.93 -9.79 6.14
C TRP A 13 2.00 -9.70 5.05
N LEU A 14 1.57 -9.78 3.80
CA LEU A 14 2.40 -9.49 2.64
C LEU A 14 1.94 -8.15 2.08
N ILE A 15 2.84 -7.17 2.11
CA ILE A 15 2.52 -5.79 1.76
C ILE A 15 3.48 -5.36 0.65
N ASN A 16 2.91 -4.99 -0.49
CA ASN A 16 3.64 -4.33 -1.57
C ASN A 16 3.12 -2.88 -1.61
N PRO A 17 3.90 -1.90 -1.11
CA PRO A 17 3.45 -0.51 -1.03
C PRO A 17 3.39 0.18 -2.41
N GLY A 18 3.77 -0.51 -3.49
CA GLY A 18 4.04 0.10 -4.78
C GLY A 18 5.33 0.92 -4.71
N SER A 19 5.28 2.20 -5.12
CA SER A 19 6.47 3.06 -5.14
C SER A 19 6.12 4.54 -5.09
N ILE A 20 6.83 5.28 -4.26
CA ILE A 20 6.63 6.72 -4.09
C ILE A 20 7.22 7.57 -5.21
N SER A 21 8.28 7.07 -5.87
CA SER A 21 9.05 7.82 -6.89
C SER A 21 8.75 7.36 -8.31
N SER A 22 8.16 6.19 -8.51
CA SER A 22 7.88 5.65 -9.85
C SER A 22 6.41 5.84 -10.23
N ALA A 23 6.07 7.06 -10.64
CA ALA A 23 4.81 7.41 -11.29
C ALA A 23 4.78 7.05 -12.80
N GLY A 24 5.78 6.32 -13.30
CA GLY A 24 5.99 6.04 -14.72
C GLY A 24 5.09 4.92 -15.25
N SER A 25 5.64 4.03 -16.07
CA SER A 25 4.95 2.95 -16.80
C SER A 25 4.10 1.97 -15.98
N TYR A 26 4.15 2.04 -14.64
CA TYR A 26 3.58 1.06 -13.73
C TYR A 26 2.43 1.58 -12.85
N GLY A 27 2.10 2.89 -12.90
CA GLY A 27 0.94 3.44 -12.17
C GLY A 27 1.21 4.75 -11.44
N LYS A 28 0.24 5.15 -10.60
CA LYS A 28 0.32 6.35 -9.76
C LYS A 28 1.26 6.11 -8.56
N PRO A 29 1.95 7.15 -8.04
CA PRO A 29 2.76 7.00 -6.85
C PRO A 29 1.94 6.49 -5.67
N SER A 30 2.50 5.59 -4.89
CA SER A 30 1.81 5.00 -3.75
C SER A 30 2.75 4.65 -2.60
N PHE A 31 2.16 4.51 -1.42
CA PHE A 31 2.81 3.99 -0.22
C PHE A 31 1.80 3.27 0.66
N ALA A 32 2.27 2.51 1.65
CA ALA A 32 1.42 1.89 2.65
C ALA A 32 1.58 2.61 4.00
N VAL A 33 0.47 2.85 4.69
CA VAL A 33 0.45 3.17 6.12
C VAL A 33 0.06 1.89 6.85
N VAL A 34 0.87 1.48 7.81
CA VAL A 34 0.63 0.29 8.62
C VAL A 34 0.49 0.72 10.07
N GLU A 35 -0.69 0.50 10.64
CA GLU A 35 -0.96 0.73 12.05
C GLU A 35 -0.92 -0.59 12.81
N ILE A 36 -0.19 -0.61 13.93
CA ILE A 36 -0.06 -1.78 14.81
C ILE A 36 -0.55 -1.39 16.20
N LYS A 37 -1.68 -1.95 16.63
CA LYS A 37 -2.31 -1.68 17.93
C LYS A 37 -2.85 -2.96 18.54
N ASP A 38 -2.51 -3.25 19.79
CA ASP A 38 -3.03 -4.38 20.56
C ASP A 38 -3.01 -5.73 19.80
N GLY A 39 -1.92 -6.00 19.09
CA GLY A 39 -1.75 -7.23 18.29
C GLY A 39 -2.57 -7.27 17.00
N GLN A 40 -3.32 -6.22 16.69
CA GLN A 40 -3.98 -6.02 15.40
C GLN A 40 -3.08 -5.22 14.46
N ILE A 41 -3.18 -5.54 13.17
CA ILE A 41 -2.47 -4.84 12.08
C ILE A 41 -3.55 -4.33 11.13
N ASP A 42 -3.54 -3.02 10.90
CA ASP A 42 -4.34 -2.36 9.87
C ASP A 42 -3.40 -1.85 8.76
N VAL A 43 -3.75 -2.13 7.51
CA VAL A 43 -2.94 -1.77 6.34
C VAL A 43 -3.76 -0.91 5.41
N GLN A 44 -3.29 0.31 5.17
CA GLN A 44 -3.93 1.28 4.28
C GLN A 44 -3.00 1.60 3.12
N LEU A 45 -3.44 1.34 1.90
CA LEU A 45 -2.72 1.74 0.70
C LEU A 45 -3.14 3.15 0.30
N GLN A 46 -2.16 4.04 0.21
CA GLN A 46 -2.36 5.43 -0.20
C GLN A 46 -1.85 5.62 -1.62
N ILE A 47 -2.70 6.15 -2.49
CA ILE A 47 -2.36 6.47 -3.88
C ILE A 47 -2.36 7.99 -4.03
N LEU A 48 -1.24 8.56 -4.41
CA LEU A 48 -1.10 10.00 -4.61
C LEU A 48 -1.69 10.40 -5.97
N GLY A 49 -2.43 11.51 -6.00
CA GLY A 49 -3.09 12.00 -7.22
C GLY A 49 -4.45 11.36 -7.52
N SER A 50 -5.12 10.79 -6.52
CA SER A 50 -6.58 10.66 -6.51
C SER A 50 -7.18 11.80 -5.70
N SER A 51 -7.22 13.00 -6.28
CA SER A 51 -8.25 13.96 -5.91
C SER A 51 -9.57 13.37 -6.42
N ALA A 52 -10.46 13.00 -5.51
CA ALA A 52 -11.88 13.00 -5.82
C ALA A 52 -12.29 14.47 -5.97
N ASP A 53 -12.90 14.79 -7.11
CA ASP A 53 -13.88 15.88 -7.18
C ASP A 53 -15.02 15.61 -6.18
#